data_AF-A0AAD9XI04-F1
#
_entry.id   AF-A0AAD9XI04-F1
#
_cell.length_a   1.000
_cell.length_b   1.000
_cell.length_c   1.000
_cell.angle_alpha   90.00
_cell.angle_beta   90.00
_cell.angle_gamma   90.00
#
_symmetry.space_group_name_H-M   'P 1'
#
loop_
_entity.id
_entity.type
_entity.pdbx_description
1 polymer ?
#
loop_
_entity_poly.entity_id
_entity_poly.type
_entity_poly.pdbx_seq_one_letter_code
_entity_poly.pdbx_strand_id
1 'polypeptide(L)'
;MKMATVCPIYFRKDETSMHALWHCSSLRNVRAVLSSVGQEKFWDGVSFLDFVLSCKEKMEFMEFELFCVMWWHIWQRRNQMLHSFVLLPDSEIYDRTVGFLAEFRSATKRFESFFSPEIIEAMAILRGLRLALENGLVPMILESDALDLVNKIRSQTVPSSEVGVIIHDILILLGNLDLSSIRFVSRLANKVAHCLAKLALKFLGEFVCWKTVL
;
A
#
# COMPACT_ATOMS: atom_id res chain seq x y z
N MET A 1 -5.48 1.04 -18.31
CA MET A 1 -4.49 -0.06 -18.23
C MET A 1 -5.01 -1.22 -19.07
N LYS A 2 -4.40 -1.56 -20.22
CA LYS A 2 -4.70 -2.82 -20.90
C LYS A 2 -3.81 -3.89 -20.28
N MET A 3 -4.38 -4.73 -19.41
CA MET A 3 -3.70 -5.96 -19.01
C MET A 3 -3.47 -6.82 -20.26
N ALA A 4 -2.38 -7.60 -20.30
CA ALA A 4 -2.22 -8.64 -21.31
C ALA A 4 -3.52 -9.44 -21.40
N THR A 5 -4.02 -9.71 -22.60
CA THR A 5 -5.32 -10.40 -22.74
C THR A 5 -5.27 -11.81 -22.18
N VAL A 6 -4.08 -12.39 -22.00
CA VAL A 6 -3.86 -13.74 -21.47
C VAL A 6 -2.76 -13.69 -20.40
N CYS A 7 -2.88 -14.56 -19.39
CA CYS A 7 -1.92 -14.69 -18.31
C CYS A 7 -0.50 -14.96 -18.82
N PRO A 8 0.51 -14.15 -18.43
CA PRO A 8 1.89 -14.31 -18.91
C PRO A 8 2.66 -15.44 -18.23
N ILE A 9 2.06 -16.10 -17.23
CA ILE A 9 2.69 -17.20 -16.49
C ILE A 9 2.02 -18.53 -16.83
N TYR A 10 0.68 -18.56 -16.85
CA TYR A 10 -0.09 -19.78 -17.06
C TYR A 10 -0.65 -19.91 -18.48
N PHE A 11 -0.64 -18.83 -19.28
CA PHE A 11 -0.97 -18.79 -20.72
C PHE A 11 -2.33 -19.36 -21.14
N ARG A 12 -3.23 -19.66 -20.20
CA ARG A 12 -4.50 -20.39 -20.46
C ARG A 12 -5.78 -19.63 -20.09
N LYS A 13 -5.68 -18.53 -19.34
CA LYS A 13 -6.83 -17.74 -18.89
C LYS A 13 -6.56 -16.26 -19.12
N ASP A 14 -7.65 -15.51 -19.26
CA ASP A 14 -7.58 -14.06 -19.33
C ASP A 14 -6.97 -13.49 -18.04
N GLU A 15 -6.07 -12.52 -18.20
CA GLU A 15 -5.39 -11.91 -17.07
C GLU A 15 -6.30 -10.86 -16.42
N THR A 16 -6.87 -11.20 -15.28
CA THR A 16 -7.53 -10.26 -14.36
C THR A 16 -6.66 -10.04 -13.12
N SER A 17 -6.88 -8.96 -12.35
CA SER A 17 -6.17 -8.76 -11.09
C SER A 17 -6.40 -9.92 -10.12
N MET A 18 -7.64 -10.45 -10.09
CA MET A 18 -7.99 -11.61 -9.28
C MET A 18 -7.26 -12.87 -9.75
N HIS A 19 -7.12 -13.07 -11.06
CA HIS A 19 -6.33 -14.17 -11.62
C HIS A 19 -4.84 -14.01 -11.27
N ALA A 20 -4.26 -12.84 -11.56
CA ALA A 20 -2.86 -12.53 -11.35
C ALA A 20 -2.41 -12.72 -9.90
N LEU A 21 -3.25 -12.29 -8.95
CA LEU A 21 -2.87 -12.18 -7.53
C LEU A 21 -3.33 -13.34 -6.67
N TRP A 22 -4.32 -14.13 -7.11
CA TRP A 22 -4.88 -15.20 -6.28
C TRP A 22 -5.22 -16.47 -7.05
N HIS A 23 -6.01 -16.40 -8.13
CA HIS A 23 -6.55 -17.59 -8.81
C HIS A 23 -5.58 -18.26 -9.80
N CYS A 24 -4.41 -17.68 -10.06
CA CYS A 24 -3.45 -18.28 -10.98
C CYS A 24 -2.99 -19.65 -10.48
N SER A 25 -3.08 -20.68 -11.34
CA SER A 25 -2.67 -22.04 -10.99
C SER A 25 -1.18 -22.13 -10.60
N SER A 26 -0.35 -21.19 -11.05
CA SER A 26 1.06 -21.11 -10.66
C SER A 26 1.29 -20.69 -9.21
N LEU A 27 0.25 -20.37 -8.43
CA LEU A 27 0.33 -19.92 -7.04
C LEU A 27 -0.17 -20.98 -6.06
N ARG A 28 -0.10 -22.26 -6.45
CA ARG A 28 -0.65 -23.37 -5.66
C ARG A 28 0.04 -23.49 -4.30
N ASN A 29 1.36 -23.35 -4.23
CA ASN A 29 2.09 -23.46 -2.97
C ASN A 29 1.76 -22.28 -2.04
N VAL A 30 1.62 -21.07 -2.61
CA VAL A 30 1.16 -19.89 -1.85
C VAL A 30 -0.21 -20.14 -1.22
N ARG A 31 -1.18 -20.62 -2.00
CA ARG A 31 -2.52 -20.92 -1.46
C ARG A 31 -2.52 -22.07 -0.44
N ALA A 32 -1.65 -23.06 -0.62
CA ALA A 32 -1.51 -24.18 0.33
C ALA A 32 -1.02 -23.70 1.70
N VAL A 33 -0.06 -22.76 1.74
CA VAL A 33 0.42 -22.16 3.00
C VAL A 33 -0.67 -21.32 3.69
N LEU A 34 -1.64 -20.83 2.93
CA LEU A 34 -2.69 -19.92 3.39
C LEU A 34 -4.05 -20.61 3.54
N SER A 35 -4.07 -21.93 3.65
CA SER A 35 -5.31 -22.72 3.70
C SER A 35 -6.25 -22.34 4.84
N SER A 36 -5.75 -21.66 5.88
CA SER A 36 -6.55 -21.10 6.98
C SER A 36 -7.46 -19.93 6.55
N VAL A 37 -7.15 -19.24 5.46
CA VAL A 37 -7.76 -17.95 5.10
C VAL A 37 -8.94 -18.09 4.13
N GLY A 38 -9.08 -19.21 3.43
CA GLY A 38 -10.28 -19.43 2.64
C GLY A 38 -10.23 -20.67 1.78
N GLN A 39 -11.29 -21.46 1.84
CA GLN A 39 -11.55 -22.48 0.84
C GLN A 39 -11.67 -21.81 -0.54
N GLU A 40 -10.89 -22.28 -1.50
CA GLU A 40 -10.76 -21.69 -2.85
C GLU A 40 -12.11 -21.45 -3.54
N LYS A 41 -13.13 -22.27 -3.24
CA LYS A 41 -14.48 -22.21 -3.84
C LYS A 41 -15.34 -21.02 -3.44
N PHE A 42 -15.03 -20.30 -2.36
CA PHE A 42 -15.87 -19.19 -1.89
C PHE A 42 -15.67 -17.91 -2.72
N TRP A 43 -14.57 -17.81 -3.47
CA TRP A 43 -14.11 -16.57 -4.10
C TRP A 43 -14.21 -16.59 -5.64
N ASP A 44 -15.04 -17.46 -6.17
CA ASP A 44 -15.34 -17.51 -7.60
C ASP A 44 -16.32 -16.38 -7.97
N GLY A 45 -15.95 -15.53 -8.93
CA GLY A 45 -16.81 -14.47 -9.46
C GLY A 45 -16.81 -13.13 -8.70
N VAL A 46 -16.06 -13.00 -7.59
CA VAL A 46 -15.91 -11.71 -6.88
C VAL A 46 -14.80 -10.84 -7.48
N SER A 47 -14.92 -9.52 -7.34
CA SER A 47 -13.84 -8.61 -7.72
C SER A 47 -12.65 -8.75 -6.77
N PHE A 48 -11.44 -8.38 -7.23
CA PHE A 48 -10.27 -8.38 -6.36
C PHE A 48 -10.44 -7.44 -5.15
N LEU A 49 -11.17 -6.33 -5.30
CA LEU A 49 -11.43 -5.40 -4.21
C LEU A 49 -12.34 -6.01 -3.14
N ASP A 50 -13.42 -6.68 -3.54
CA ASP A 50 -14.32 -7.36 -2.60
C ASP A 50 -13.59 -8.49 -1.86
N PHE A 51 -12.68 -9.18 -2.55
CA PHE A 51 -11.80 -10.16 -1.94
C PHE A 51 -10.88 -9.53 -0.87
N VAL A 52 -10.20 -8.43 -1.18
CA VAL A 52 -9.34 -7.71 -0.23
C VAL A 52 -10.14 -7.23 0.99
N LEU A 53 -11.33 -6.64 0.78
CA LEU A 53 -12.21 -6.18 1.86
C LEU A 53 -12.66 -7.35 2.75
N SER A 54 -13.06 -8.46 2.14
CA SER A 54 -13.46 -9.66 2.88
C SER A 54 -12.30 -10.26 3.69
N CYS A 55 -11.07 -10.25 3.15
CA CYS A 55 -9.88 -10.64 3.91
C CYS A 55 -9.66 -9.70 5.09
N LYS A 56 -9.81 -8.38 4.90
CA LYS A 56 -9.64 -7.38 5.96
C LYS A 56 -10.62 -7.56 7.12
N GLU A 57 -11.85 -7.98 6.86
CA GLU A 57 -12.87 -8.23 7.89
C GLU A 57 -12.59 -9.50 8.71
N LYS A 58 -12.01 -10.53 8.09
CA LYS A 58 -11.82 -11.85 8.70
C LYS A 58 -10.45 -12.05 9.37
N MET A 59 -9.48 -11.18 9.08
CA MET A 59 -8.09 -11.32 9.53
C MET A 59 -7.72 -10.33 10.61
N GLU A 60 -6.80 -10.76 11.47
CA GLU A 60 -6.07 -9.83 12.32
C GLU A 60 -5.15 -8.93 11.48
N PHE A 61 -4.77 -7.80 12.07
CA PHE A 61 -3.96 -6.79 11.38
C PHE A 61 -2.62 -7.36 10.86
N MET A 62 -1.94 -8.17 11.67
CA MET A 62 -0.62 -8.72 11.33
C MET A 62 -0.71 -9.72 10.18
N GLU A 63 -1.82 -10.45 10.09
CA GLU A 63 -2.10 -11.38 9.00
C GLU A 63 -2.44 -10.60 7.72
N PHE A 64 -3.31 -9.59 7.82
CA PHE A 64 -3.67 -8.77 6.67
C PHE A 64 -2.45 -8.01 6.08
N GLU A 65 -1.54 -7.53 6.93
CA GLU A 65 -0.29 -6.90 6.50
C GLU A 65 0.59 -7.88 5.70
N LEU A 66 0.72 -9.13 6.17
CA LEU A 66 1.43 -10.18 5.44
C LEU A 66 0.80 -10.43 4.06
N PHE A 67 -0.53 -10.48 3.99
CA PHE A 67 -1.25 -10.64 2.72
C PHE A 67 -1.01 -9.50 1.74
N CYS A 68 -0.98 -8.25 2.22
CA CYS A 68 -0.70 -7.08 1.38
C CYS A 68 0.69 -7.17 0.74
N VAL A 69 1.72 -7.48 1.54
CA VAL A 69 3.11 -7.62 1.05
C VAL A 69 3.24 -8.81 0.10
N MET A 70 2.51 -9.90 0.38
CA MET A 70 2.52 -11.07 -0.46
C MET A 70 1.84 -10.83 -1.81
N TRP A 71 0.69 -10.14 -1.86
CA TRP A 71 0.08 -9.72 -3.14
C TRP A 71 1.05 -8.85 -3.94
N TRP A 72 1.80 -7.97 -3.27
CA TRP A 72 2.84 -7.19 -3.92
C TRP A 72 3.97 -8.08 -4.49
N HIS A 73 4.47 -9.07 -3.76
CA HIS A 73 5.46 -10.01 -4.29
C HIS A 73 4.93 -10.90 -5.42
N ILE A 74 3.66 -11.30 -5.38
CA ILE A 74 3.02 -12.04 -6.48
C ILE A 74 2.95 -11.16 -7.74
N TRP A 75 2.54 -9.90 -7.58
CA TRP A 75 2.55 -8.92 -8.65
C TRP A 75 3.97 -8.70 -9.20
N GLN A 76 4.95 -8.55 -8.30
CA GLN A 76 6.35 -8.38 -8.66
C GLN A 76 6.87 -9.59 -9.46
N ARG A 77 6.58 -10.81 -9.02
CA ARG A 77 6.91 -12.05 -9.74
C ARG A 77 6.31 -12.07 -11.14
N ARG A 78 5.05 -11.66 -11.29
CA ARG A 78 4.40 -11.52 -12.61
C ARG A 78 5.11 -10.48 -13.47
N ASN A 79 5.48 -9.33 -12.91
CA ASN A 79 6.18 -8.27 -13.65
C ASN A 79 7.59 -8.69 -14.08
N GLN A 80 8.32 -9.42 -13.23
CA GLN A 80 9.63 -9.98 -13.58
C GLN A 80 9.52 -10.97 -14.75
N MET A 81 8.46 -11.78 -14.79
CA MET A 81 8.20 -12.65 -15.93
C MET A 81 7.91 -11.84 -17.20
N LEU A 82 7.11 -10.78 -17.09
CA LEU A 82 6.73 -9.93 -18.23
C LEU A 82 7.90 -9.12 -18.82
N HIS A 83 8.76 -8.57 -17.96
CA HIS A 83 9.78 -7.60 -18.37
C HIS A 83 11.19 -8.17 -18.44
N SER A 84 11.47 -9.22 -17.68
CA SER A 84 12.82 -9.79 -17.55
C SER A 84 12.86 -11.27 -17.88
N PHE A 85 11.72 -11.90 -18.18
CA PHE A 85 11.60 -13.35 -18.39
C PHE A 85 12.15 -14.18 -17.21
N VAL A 86 12.14 -13.59 -16.01
CA VAL A 86 12.55 -14.23 -14.77
C VAL A 86 11.30 -14.59 -13.98
N LEU A 87 11.10 -15.89 -13.74
CA LEU A 87 9.98 -16.38 -12.94
C LEU A 87 10.49 -17.05 -11.67
N LEU A 88 10.32 -16.37 -10.53
CA LEU A 88 10.62 -16.96 -9.23
C LEU A 88 9.69 -18.15 -8.93
N PRO A 89 10.16 -19.21 -8.24
CA PRO A 89 9.31 -20.28 -7.75
C PRO A 89 8.23 -19.74 -6.80
N ASP A 90 7.01 -20.28 -6.87
CA ASP A 90 5.92 -19.82 -6.02
C ASP A 90 6.11 -20.22 -4.54
N SER A 91 6.86 -21.29 -4.27
CA SER A 91 7.26 -21.71 -2.93
C SER A 91 8.11 -20.67 -2.20
N GLU A 92 8.92 -19.87 -2.91
CA GLU A 92 9.78 -18.85 -2.30
C GLU A 92 9.04 -17.57 -1.92
N ILE A 93 7.83 -17.35 -2.45
CA ILE A 93 7.09 -16.09 -2.25
C ILE A 93 6.80 -15.89 -0.77
N TYR A 94 6.38 -16.95 -0.06
CA TYR A 94 6.03 -16.84 1.35
C TYR A 94 7.24 -16.49 2.22
N ASP A 95 8.34 -17.23 2.09
CA ASP A 95 9.56 -17.00 2.88
C ASP A 95 10.14 -15.61 2.63
N ARG A 96 10.15 -15.15 1.37
CA ARG A 96 10.56 -13.78 1.02
C ARG A 96 9.65 -12.72 1.63
N THR A 97 8.33 -12.97 1.64
CA THR A 97 7.36 -12.05 2.26
C THR A 97 7.62 -11.93 3.76
N VAL A 98 7.80 -13.06 4.45
CA VAL A 98 8.06 -13.08 5.91
C VAL A 98 9.39 -12.38 6.23
N GLY A 99 10.46 -12.70 5.49
CA GLY A 99 11.76 -12.07 5.65
C GLY A 99 11.72 -10.56 5.43
N PHE A 100 11.12 -10.13 4.32
CA PHE A 100 10.94 -8.71 4.00
C PHE A 100 10.15 -7.99 5.10
N LEU A 101 9.06 -8.59 5.58
CA LEU A 101 8.20 -7.96 6.58
C LEU A 101 8.89 -7.85 7.95
N ALA A 102 9.70 -8.84 8.33
CA ALA A 102 10.51 -8.79 9.55
C ALA A 102 11.56 -7.65 9.49
N GLU A 103 12.31 -7.57 8.39
CA GLU A 103 13.26 -6.48 8.14
C GLU A 103 12.56 -5.12 8.11
N PHE A 104 11.42 -5.05 7.43
CA PHE A 104 10.61 -3.85 7.32
C PHE A 104 10.13 -3.35 8.67
N ARG A 105 9.57 -4.22 9.52
CA ARG A 105 9.13 -3.87 10.87
C ARG A 105 10.30 -3.41 11.74
N SER A 106 11.47 -4.06 11.61
CA SER A 106 12.69 -3.65 12.32
C SER A 106 13.17 -2.26 11.89
N ALA A 107 13.23 -2.01 10.58
CA ALA A 107 13.62 -0.72 10.02
C ALA A 107 12.63 0.39 10.38
N THR A 108 11.33 0.11 10.29
CA THR A 108 10.26 1.07 10.65
C THR A 108 10.32 1.40 12.12
N LYS A 109 10.53 0.41 13.00
CA LYS A 109 10.68 0.66 14.45
C LYS A 109 11.90 1.52 14.77
N ARG A 110 13.00 1.35 14.03
CA ARG A 110 14.16 2.24 14.13
C ARG A 110 13.81 3.65 13.64
N PHE A 111 13.14 3.77 12.50
CA PHE A 111 12.72 5.08 11.97
C PHE A 111 11.76 5.81 12.94
N GLU A 112 10.78 5.10 13.49
CA GLU A 112 9.86 5.60 14.54
C GLU A 112 10.58 6.01 15.83
N SER A 113 11.78 5.48 16.10
CA SER A 113 12.58 5.89 17.25
C SER A 113 13.35 7.20 17.06
N PHE A 114 13.55 7.64 15.81
CA PHE A 114 14.26 8.90 15.52
C PHE A 114 13.33 10.10 15.40
N PHE A 115 12.07 9.88 15.02
CA PHE A 115 11.11 10.95 14.75
C PHE A 115 9.89 10.82 15.64
N SER A 116 9.33 11.96 16.05
CA SER A 116 8.08 11.94 16.79
C SER A 116 6.95 11.37 15.91
N PRO A 117 5.94 10.70 16.49
CA PRO A 117 4.78 10.24 15.74
C PRO A 117 4.13 11.35 14.91
N GLU A 118 4.14 12.58 15.43
CA GLU A 118 3.62 13.76 14.73
C GLU A 118 4.39 14.07 13.43
N ILE A 119 5.73 13.96 13.44
CA ILE A 119 6.57 14.17 12.25
C ILE A 119 6.31 13.07 11.21
N ILE A 120 6.17 11.82 11.64
CA ILE A 120 5.93 10.68 10.75
C ILE A 120 4.59 10.82 10.02
N GLU A 121 3.55 11.17 10.76
CA GLU A 121 2.22 11.41 10.20
C GLU A 121 2.21 12.62 9.26
N ALA A 122 2.90 13.71 9.62
CA ALA A 122 3.04 14.87 8.75
C ALA A 122 3.76 14.53 7.44
N MET A 123 4.84 13.74 7.48
CA MET A 123 5.51 13.29 6.26
C MET A 123 4.63 12.37 5.41
N ALA A 124 3.85 11.49 6.04
CA ALA A 124 2.90 10.61 5.34
C ALA A 124 1.83 11.42 4.59
N ILE A 125 1.23 12.42 5.26
CA ILE A 125 0.26 13.34 4.65
C ILE A 125 0.90 14.10 3.49
N LEU A 126 2.07 14.71 3.70
CA LEU A 126 2.77 15.47 2.68
C LEU A 126 3.03 14.62 1.43
N ARG A 127 3.53 13.39 1.61
CA ARG A 127 3.83 12.50 0.49
C ARG A 127 2.56 12.01 -0.21
N GLY A 128 1.52 11.66 0.55
CA GLY A 128 0.22 11.25 0.01
C GLY A 128 -0.43 12.34 -0.84
N LEU A 129 -0.40 13.59 -0.38
CA LEU A 129 -0.89 14.75 -1.12
C LEU A 129 -0.11 14.96 -2.44
N ARG A 130 1.23 14.94 -2.39
CA ARG A 130 2.05 15.08 -3.62
C ARG A 130 1.70 14.00 -4.64
N LEU A 131 1.61 12.75 -4.20
CA LEU A 131 1.31 11.63 -5.10
C LEU A 131 -0.09 11.78 -5.72
N ALA A 132 -1.09 12.18 -4.93
CA ALA A 132 -2.44 12.39 -5.43
C ALA A 132 -2.47 13.49 -6.50
N LEU A 133 -1.80 14.63 -6.24
CA LEU A 133 -1.72 15.75 -7.18
C LEU A 133 -0.95 15.37 -8.46
N GLU A 134 0.21 14.71 -8.33
CA GLU A 134 1.02 14.24 -9.46
C GLU A 134 0.24 13.28 -10.39
N ASN A 135 -0.71 12.53 -9.84
CA ASN A 135 -1.53 11.58 -10.59
C ASN A 135 -2.92 12.15 -10.98
N GLY A 136 -3.18 13.43 -10.73
CA GLY A 136 -4.46 14.07 -11.06
C GLY A 136 -5.66 13.55 -10.26
N LEU A 137 -5.43 13.00 -9.06
CA LEU A 137 -6.46 12.47 -8.18
C LEU A 137 -7.15 13.60 -7.41
N VAL A 138 -7.92 14.42 -8.12
CA VAL A 138 -8.74 15.50 -7.55
C VAL A 138 -10.18 15.42 -8.08
N PRO A 139 -11.22 15.71 -7.28
CA PRO A 139 -11.15 16.10 -5.86
C PRO A 139 -10.79 14.92 -4.94
N MET A 140 -10.04 15.20 -3.87
CA MET A 140 -9.59 14.19 -2.89
C MET A 140 -10.08 14.49 -1.48
N ILE A 141 -10.29 13.43 -0.70
CA ILE A 141 -10.56 13.49 0.74
C ILE A 141 -9.29 13.01 1.45
N LEU A 142 -8.78 13.82 2.36
CA LEU A 142 -7.62 13.46 3.19
C LEU A 142 -8.12 12.94 4.53
N GLU A 143 -7.87 11.66 4.81
CA GLU A 143 -8.22 11.03 6.08
C GLU A 143 -6.95 10.71 6.89
N SER A 144 -6.92 11.07 8.17
CA SER A 144 -5.80 10.78 9.08
C SER A 144 -6.30 10.50 10.49
N ASP A 145 -5.60 9.63 11.23
CA ASP A 145 -5.83 9.35 12.65
C ASP A 145 -4.99 10.22 13.59
N ALA A 146 -4.28 11.22 13.06
CA ALA A 146 -3.53 12.20 13.84
C ALA A 146 -4.38 13.46 14.10
N LEU A 147 -5.27 13.41 15.09
CA LEU A 147 -6.23 14.50 15.39
C LEU A 147 -5.56 15.88 15.54
N ASP A 148 -4.45 15.96 16.29
CA ASP A 148 -3.74 17.22 16.53
C ASP A 148 -3.19 17.82 15.23
N LEU A 149 -2.67 16.96 14.36
CA LEU A 149 -2.12 17.35 13.06
C LEU A 149 -3.25 17.81 12.12
N VAL A 150 -4.36 17.07 12.07
CA VAL A 150 -5.57 17.46 11.33
C VAL A 150 -6.08 18.83 11.81
N ASN A 151 -6.14 19.06 13.12
CA ASN A 151 -6.56 20.34 13.68
C ASN A 151 -5.60 21.47 13.33
N LYS A 152 -4.27 21.24 13.38
CA LYS A 152 -3.26 22.24 12.97
C LYS A 152 -3.38 22.59 11.48
N ILE A 153 -3.57 21.60 10.61
CA ILE A 153 -3.76 21.83 9.18
C ILE A 153 -5.07 22.60 8.92
N ARG A 154 -6.19 22.19 9.53
CA ARG A 154 -7.49 22.85 9.35
C ARG A 154 -7.51 24.29 9.88
N SER A 155 -6.83 24.55 10.99
CA SER A 155 -6.70 25.89 11.56
C SER A 155 -5.59 26.72 10.90
N GLN A 156 -4.85 26.14 9.95
CA GLN A 156 -3.67 26.74 9.30
C GLN A 156 -2.62 27.22 10.31
N THR A 157 -2.51 26.54 11.45
CA THR A 157 -1.57 26.89 12.52
C THR A 157 -0.23 26.21 12.26
N VAL A 158 0.83 27.01 12.06
CA VAL A 158 2.20 26.51 11.88
C VAL A 158 2.99 26.72 13.17
N PRO A 159 3.37 25.66 13.91
CA PRO A 159 4.21 25.79 15.10
C PRO A 159 5.66 26.10 14.74
N SER A 160 6.41 26.75 15.64
CA SER A 160 7.86 26.99 15.50
C SER A 160 8.72 25.75 15.85
N SER A 161 8.28 24.56 15.44
CA SER A 161 8.95 23.28 15.68
C SER A 161 9.29 22.57 14.36
N GLU A 162 10.05 21.48 14.42
CA GLU A 162 10.47 20.71 13.23
C GLU A 162 9.27 20.24 12.38
N VAL A 163 8.17 19.83 13.03
CA VAL A 163 6.92 19.46 12.33
C VAL A 163 6.26 20.67 11.65
N GLY A 164 6.49 21.88 12.14
CA GLY A 164 5.97 23.11 11.54
C GLY A 164 6.46 23.32 10.11
N VAL A 165 7.70 22.94 9.81
CA VAL A 165 8.24 22.99 8.44
C VAL A 165 7.43 22.09 7.49
N ILE A 166 7.08 20.89 7.94
CA ILE A 166 6.30 19.93 7.15
C ILE A 166 4.85 20.39 7.00
N ILE A 167 4.24 20.91 8.08
CA ILE A 167 2.89 21.48 8.04
C ILE A 167 2.83 22.66 7.07
N HIS A 168 3.85 23.51 7.04
CA HIS A 168 3.94 24.61 6.09
C HIS A 168 3.90 24.11 4.64
N ASP A 169 4.70 23.09 4.30
CA ASP A 169 4.70 22.47 2.97
C ASP A 169 3.33 21.85 2.62
N ILE A 170 2.68 21.20 3.59
CA ILE A 170 1.33 20.64 3.42
C ILE A 170 0.33 21.74 3.07
N LEU A 171 0.35 22.86 3.81
CA LEU A 171 -0.55 23.98 3.59
C LEU A 171 -0.34 24.63 2.21
N ILE A 172 0.91 24.73 1.74
CA ILE A 172 1.22 25.19 0.39
C ILE A 172 0.59 24.28 -0.67
N LEU A 173 0.73 22.96 -0.53
CA LEU A 173 0.15 22.00 -1.49
C LEU A 173 -1.38 21.99 -1.46
N LEU A 174 -1.97 22.23 -0.29
CA LEU A 174 -3.41 22.32 -0.12
C LEU A 174 -4.00 23.65 -0.62
N GLY A 175 -3.20 24.63 -1.03
CA GLY A 175 -3.55 26.05 -1.15
C GLY A 175 -4.92 26.42 -1.77
N ASN A 176 -5.44 25.66 -2.74
CA ASN A 176 -6.76 25.89 -3.37
C ASN A 176 -7.78 24.76 -3.14
N LEU A 177 -7.43 23.75 -2.35
CA LEU A 177 -8.29 22.62 -2.04
C LEU A 177 -9.24 22.98 -0.89
N ASP A 178 -10.47 22.46 -0.97
CA ASP A 178 -11.45 22.64 0.08
C ASP A 178 -11.02 21.90 1.35
N LEU A 179 -10.61 22.65 2.37
CA LEU A 179 -10.17 22.12 3.67
C LEU A 179 -11.28 21.34 4.39
N SER A 180 -12.54 21.43 3.95
CA SER A 180 -13.64 20.59 4.43
C SER A 180 -13.47 19.10 4.07
N SER A 181 -12.61 18.79 3.09
CA SER A 181 -12.28 17.42 2.69
C SER A 181 -11.24 16.76 3.59
N ILE A 182 -10.69 17.47 4.58
CA ILE A 182 -9.73 16.93 5.55
C ILE A 182 -10.48 16.42 6.78
N ARG A 183 -10.42 15.11 7.01
CA ARG A 183 -11.19 14.44 8.05
C ARG A 183 -10.28 13.66 8.99
N PHE A 184 -10.57 13.80 10.28
CA PHE A 184 -10.06 12.85 11.26
C PHE A 184 -10.86 11.55 11.17
N VAL A 185 -10.16 10.42 11.15
CA VAL A 185 -10.77 9.08 11.20
C VAL A 185 -10.13 8.27 12.32
N SER A 186 -10.88 7.33 12.90
CA SER A 186 -10.32 6.49 13.96
C SER A 186 -9.16 5.64 13.40
N ARG A 187 -8.15 5.38 14.23
CA ARG A 187 -6.98 4.55 13.88
C ARG A 187 -7.34 3.18 13.32
N LEU A 188 -8.53 2.63 13.63
CA LEU A 188 -9.01 1.35 13.06
C LEU A 188 -9.39 1.49 11.58
N ALA A 189 -9.92 2.64 11.16
CA ALA A 189 -10.30 2.94 9.78
C ALA A 189 -9.10 3.31 8.90
N ASN A 190 -8.03 3.90 9.48
CA ASN A 190 -6.84 4.35 8.74
C ASN A 190 -5.73 3.28 8.57
N LYS A 191 -5.98 2.01 8.94
CA LYS A 191 -4.93 0.99 9.04
C LYS A 191 -4.25 0.65 7.71
N VAL A 192 -4.99 0.68 6.60
CA VAL A 192 -4.44 0.39 5.26
C VAL A 192 -3.50 1.51 4.83
N ALA A 193 -3.92 2.76 4.97
CA ALA A 193 -3.09 3.92 4.67
C ALA A 193 -1.86 3.99 5.58
N HIS A 194 -2.00 3.66 6.87
CA HIS A 194 -0.89 3.55 7.80
C HIS A 194 0.17 2.52 7.34
N CYS A 195 -0.26 1.33 6.92
CA CYS A 195 0.65 0.31 6.36
C CYS A 195 1.34 0.81 5.07
N LEU A 196 0.58 1.44 4.16
CA LEU A 196 1.12 1.97 2.90
C LEU A 196 2.10 3.12 3.14
N ALA A 197 1.82 4.02 4.09
CA ALA A 197 2.71 5.12 4.47
C ALA A 197 4.01 4.60 5.07
N LYS A 198 3.93 3.60 5.97
CA LYS A 198 5.12 2.90 6.48
C LYS A 198 5.93 2.26 5.35
N LEU A 199 5.25 1.62 4.39
CA LEU A 199 5.90 0.99 3.23
C LEU A 199 6.58 2.05 2.35
N ALA A 200 5.96 3.21 2.14
CA ALA A 200 6.48 4.32 1.34
C ALA A 200 7.71 5.00 1.97
N LEU A 201 7.78 5.12 3.30
CA LEU A 201 8.93 5.71 4.01
C LEU A 201 10.25 4.96 3.75
N LYS A 202 10.18 3.66 3.43
CA LYS A 202 11.35 2.86 3.00
C LYS A 202 11.80 3.19 1.57
N PHE A 203 10.87 3.53 0.67
CA PHE A 203 11.20 3.83 -0.72
C PHE A 203 11.86 5.20 -0.91
N LEU A 204 11.76 6.12 0.05
CA LEU A 204 12.44 7.42 -0.01
C LEU A 204 13.99 7.32 -0.03
N GLY A 205 14.57 6.13 0.18
CA GLY A 205 15.99 5.84 -0.05
C GLY A 205 16.33 5.16 -1.39
N GLU A 206 15.36 4.53 -2.06
CA GLU A 206 15.54 3.81 -3.34
C GLU A 206 14.24 3.87 -4.17
N PHE A 207 13.90 5.05 -4.68
CA PHE A 207 12.94 5.13 -5.79
C PHE A 207 13.69 4.90 -7.10
N VAL A 208 13.63 3.67 -7.61
CA VAL A 208 13.67 3.46 -9.07
C VAL A 208 12.43 4.16 -9.61
N CYS A 209 12.65 5.32 -10.23
CA CYS A 209 11.63 6.08 -10.93
C CYS A 209 11.01 5.17 -12.01
N TRP A 210 9.71 4.84 -11.87
CA TRP A 210 8.92 4.28 -12.95
C TRP A 210 8.73 5.38 -14.01
N LYS A 211 9.73 5.57 -14.88
CA LYS A 211 9.52 6.24 -16.16
C LYS A 211 9.07 5.18 -17.15
N THR A 212 7.78 5.21 -17.50
CA THR A 212 7.30 4.58 -18.73
C THR A 212 7.92 5.35 -19.90
N VAL A 213 8.85 4.72 -20.62
CA VAL A 213 9.25 5.18 -21.95
C VAL A 213 8.09 4.79 -22.88
N LEU A 214 7.57 5.79 -23.61
CA LEU A 214 6.61 5.63 -24.70
C LEU A 214 7.13 4.68 -25.78
#